data_AF-A0A923YNJ4-F1
#
_entry.id   AF-A0A923YNJ4-F1
#
_cell.length_a   1.000
_cell.length_b   1.000
_cell.length_c   1.000
_cell.angle_alpha   90.00
_cell.angle_beta   90.00
_cell.angle_gamma   90.00
#
_symmetry.space_group_name_H-M   'P 1'
#
loop_
_entity.id
_entity.type
_entity.pdbx_description
1 polymer ?
#
loop_
_entity_poly.entity_id
_entity_poly.type
_entity_poly.pdbx_seq_one_letter_code
_entity_poly.pdbx_strand_id
1 'polypeptide(L)'
;LGLGKRTLDFKLILKGFIPFFSALVVSGLLSFLGWKLILLLYPQYNDILQGFSYNGHDYIYGFISLTVAICFFFYRKTSIRNSEINLTIAPIFIWLLLNILIYYKLEGAGFLIIPVIASLLMVGVFVITQKSNWFLNCILALPSLVILVPFIILFPIGLGLKILFVSSILSVLTFGLLLPIFGSFLQKSIWSILCLIVAVGFFTKAHLNSDFTSKKAKPNSLLYVYNVDKKQANWVTYDKNLDVWTKTIFGENSKSAVDLNKNSMYSKYNTEYTFAKVAPLVKISPPTISFLKDTIIGNQRHLKIEIAPNRKVNRYDIYAPEADVFNNFRANYVKLIGSKTVAYPRNGQKLLTYIVADSTTLTLQFSVPRMQKINLSLKESSFDLLSNSLFKIAPRKANMIATPFVVNDAVVIEQKIKR
;
A
#
# COMPACT_ATOMS: atom_id res chain seq x y z
N LEU A 1 1.08 4.84 -46.45
CA LEU A 1 -0.30 4.82 -46.99
C LEU A 1 -1.06 6.12 -46.73
N GLY A 2 -1.40 6.48 -45.49
CA GLY A 2 -2.20 7.68 -45.19
C GLY A 2 -1.58 9.03 -45.61
N LEU A 3 -0.27 9.20 -45.42
CA LEU A 3 0.47 10.38 -45.93
C LEU A 3 0.43 10.44 -47.47
N GLY A 4 0.59 9.29 -48.14
CA GLY A 4 0.55 9.19 -49.60
C GLY A 4 -0.82 9.51 -50.20
N LYS A 5 -1.91 9.14 -49.51
CA LYS A 5 -3.29 9.50 -49.89
C LYS A 5 -3.70 10.93 -49.46
N ARG A 6 -2.84 11.68 -48.77
CA ARG A 6 -3.12 13.02 -48.17
C ARG A 6 -4.28 13.04 -47.17
N THR A 7 -4.53 11.89 -46.54
CA THR A 7 -5.63 11.70 -45.57
C THR A 7 -5.14 11.93 -44.16
N LEU A 8 -3.83 11.79 -43.97
CA LEU A 8 -3.10 12.20 -42.78
C LEU A 8 -2.20 13.38 -43.12
N ASP A 9 -2.17 14.38 -42.25
CA ASP A 9 -1.31 15.54 -42.35
C ASP A 9 -0.25 15.46 -41.24
N PHE A 10 1.03 15.42 -41.64
CA PHE A 10 2.16 15.37 -40.73
C PHE A 10 2.19 16.53 -39.74
N LYS A 11 1.81 17.75 -40.17
CA LYS A 11 1.75 18.92 -39.29
C LYS A 11 0.67 18.76 -38.23
N LEU A 12 -0.48 18.17 -38.58
CA LEU A 12 -1.57 17.90 -37.63
C LEU A 12 -1.21 16.76 -36.67
N ILE A 13 -0.53 15.72 -37.14
CA ILE A 13 0.01 14.65 -36.29
C ILE A 13 0.94 15.24 -35.23
N LEU A 14 1.90 16.07 -35.64
CA LEU A 14 2.86 16.67 -34.70
C LEU A 14 2.16 17.61 -33.71
N LYS A 15 1.19 18.40 -34.18
CA LYS A 15 0.34 19.23 -33.31
C LYS A 15 -0.48 18.40 -32.33
N GLY A 16 -0.81 17.14 -32.65
CA GLY A 16 -1.57 16.25 -31.79
C GLY A 16 -0.86 15.78 -30.53
N PHE A 17 0.47 15.83 -30.50
CA PHE A 17 1.23 15.58 -29.28
C PHE A 17 0.97 16.64 -28.21
N ILE A 18 0.69 17.90 -28.60
CA ILE A 18 0.46 19.00 -27.66
C ILE A 18 -0.77 18.75 -26.76
N PRO A 19 -2.00 18.57 -27.28
CA PRO A 19 -3.17 18.31 -26.44
C PRO A 19 -3.04 16.99 -25.67
N PHE A 20 -2.39 15.97 -26.25
CA PHE A 20 -2.18 14.69 -25.59
C PHE A 20 -1.27 14.82 -24.35
N PHE A 21 -0.06 15.38 -24.50
CA PHE A 21 0.85 15.58 -23.39
C PHE A 21 0.31 16.59 -22.37
N SER A 22 -0.38 17.64 -22.82
CA SER A 22 -1.01 18.60 -21.92
C SER A 22 -2.06 17.92 -21.04
N ALA A 23 -2.93 17.08 -21.63
CA ALA A 23 -3.91 16.32 -20.85
C ALA A 23 -3.23 15.33 -19.88
N LEU A 24 -2.16 14.65 -20.32
CA LEU A 24 -1.44 13.66 -19.52
C LEU A 24 -0.76 14.29 -18.31
N VAL A 25 -0.01 15.37 -18.52
CA VAL A 25 0.71 16.09 -17.47
C VAL A 25 -0.27 16.76 -16.50
N VAL A 26 -1.26 17.49 -17.01
CA VAL A 26 -2.22 18.20 -16.15
C VAL A 26 -3.07 17.23 -15.33
N SER A 27 -3.57 16.14 -15.92
CA SER A 27 -4.37 15.15 -15.17
C SER A 27 -3.53 14.40 -14.14
N GLY A 28 -2.29 14.02 -14.48
CA GLY A 28 -1.39 13.37 -13.54
C GLY A 28 -1.04 14.27 -12.35
N LEU A 29 -0.68 15.54 -12.62
CA LEU A 29 -0.33 16.51 -11.58
C LEU A 29 -1.52 16.88 -10.70
N LEU A 30 -2.69 17.16 -11.29
CA LEU A 30 -3.89 17.51 -10.52
C LEU A 30 -4.34 16.37 -9.63
N SER A 31 -4.27 15.12 -10.09
CA SER A 31 -4.62 13.97 -9.25
C SER A 31 -3.60 13.72 -8.14
N PHE A 32 -2.31 13.87 -8.42
CA PHE A 32 -1.26 13.72 -7.41
C PHE A 32 -1.34 14.80 -6.32
N LEU A 33 -1.41 16.07 -6.73
CA LEU A 33 -1.51 17.20 -5.82
C LEU A 33 -2.88 17.24 -5.13
N GLY A 34 -3.95 16.90 -5.84
CA GLY A 34 -5.30 16.80 -5.30
C GLY A 34 -5.40 15.76 -4.19
N TRP A 35 -4.80 14.57 -4.35
CA TRP A 35 -4.76 13.59 -3.28
C TRP A 35 -3.95 14.07 -2.07
N LYS A 36 -2.81 14.74 -2.29
CA LYS A 36 -2.04 15.36 -1.18
C LYS A 36 -2.86 16.42 -0.45
N LEU A 37 -3.60 17.26 -1.17
CA LEU A 37 -4.49 18.25 -0.59
C LEU A 37 -5.61 17.60 0.23
N ILE A 38 -6.21 16.50 -0.26
CA ILE A 38 -7.20 15.73 0.48
C ILE A 38 -6.61 15.19 1.79
N LEU A 39 -5.38 14.67 1.80
CA LEU A 39 -4.73 14.22 3.03
C LEU A 39 -4.43 15.36 4.03
N LEU A 40 -4.28 16.59 3.56
CA LEU A 40 -4.15 17.77 4.43
C LEU A 40 -5.51 18.19 5.02
N LEU A 41 -6.58 18.11 4.21
CA LEU A 41 -7.94 18.43 4.67
C LEU A 41 -8.52 17.35 5.60
N TYR A 42 -8.14 16.08 5.38
CA TYR A 42 -8.56 14.93 6.19
C TYR A 42 -7.34 14.15 6.72
N PRO A 43 -6.60 14.70 7.70
CA PRO A 43 -5.41 14.05 8.25
C PRO A 43 -5.66 12.62 8.73
N GLN A 44 -6.87 12.33 9.20
CA GLN A 44 -7.31 11.03 9.69
C GLN A 44 -7.21 9.89 8.68
N TYR A 45 -7.18 10.17 7.36
CA TYR A 45 -6.99 9.12 6.36
C TYR A 45 -5.59 8.50 6.41
N ASN A 46 -4.62 9.21 6.99
CA ASN A 46 -3.27 8.67 7.17
C ASN A 46 -3.19 7.54 8.20
N ASP A 47 -4.20 7.40 9.06
CA ASP A 47 -4.32 6.31 10.04
C ASP A 47 -4.80 5.00 9.40
N ILE A 48 -5.30 5.04 8.15
CA ILE A 48 -5.74 3.85 7.41
C ILE A 48 -4.54 3.22 6.70
N LEU A 49 -4.00 2.15 7.26
CA LEU A 49 -2.73 1.56 6.81
C LEU A 49 -2.74 1.05 5.36
N GLN A 50 -3.85 0.47 4.90
CA GLN A 50 -3.97 0.03 3.50
C GLN A 50 -4.04 1.20 2.50
N GLY A 51 -4.15 2.44 2.96
CA GLY A 51 -4.16 3.64 2.12
C GLY A 51 -5.42 3.83 1.26
N PHE A 52 -6.49 3.10 1.56
CA PHE A 52 -7.78 3.19 0.88
C PHE A 52 -8.86 3.62 1.86
N SER A 53 -9.35 4.87 1.73
CA SER A 53 -10.38 5.42 2.61
C SER A 53 -11.77 4.84 2.32
N TYR A 54 -12.69 4.94 3.28
CA TYR A 54 -14.06 4.41 3.13
C TYR A 54 -14.87 5.06 1.99
N ASN A 55 -14.56 6.30 1.65
CA ASN A 55 -15.10 7.04 0.50
C ASN A 55 -14.16 7.01 -0.72
N GLY A 56 -13.18 6.10 -0.74
CA GLY A 56 -12.15 6.02 -1.78
C GLY A 56 -12.70 5.83 -3.19
N HIS A 57 -13.80 5.10 -3.34
CA HIS A 57 -14.48 4.96 -4.62
C HIS A 57 -15.02 6.28 -5.17
N ASP A 58 -15.57 7.14 -4.31
CA ASP A 58 -16.06 8.46 -4.73
C ASP A 58 -14.89 9.34 -5.20
N TYR A 59 -13.73 9.28 -4.54
CA TYR A 59 -12.52 9.95 -5.03
C TYR A 59 -12.05 9.41 -6.38
N ILE A 60 -12.03 8.08 -6.57
CA ILE A 60 -11.68 7.47 -7.87
C ILE A 60 -12.58 8.03 -8.97
N TYR A 61 -13.90 7.98 -8.78
CA TYR A 61 -14.84 8.49 -9.78
C TYR A 61 -14.69 9.99 -10.01
N GLY A 62 -14.50 10.79 -8.95
CA GLY A 62 -14.24 12.23 -9.05
C GLY A 62 -13.00 12.55 -9.89
N PHE A 63 -11.87 11.90 -9.61
CA PHE A 63 -10.63 12.11 -10.36
C PHE A 63 -10.68 11.60 -11.79
N ILE A 64 -11.35 10.47 -12.06
CA ILE A 64 -11.56 9.98 -13.43
C ILE A 64 -12.43 10.95 -14.21
N SER A 65 -13.57 11.40 -13.65
CA SER A 65 -14.45 12.38 -14.30
C SER A 65 -13.73 13.71 -14.56
N LEU A 66 -12.91 14.19 -13.61
CA LEU A 66 -12.06 15.36 -13.79
C LEU A 66 -11.04 15.15 -14.93
N THR A 67 -10.44 13.96 -14.99
CA THR A 67 -9.48 13.60 -16.05
C THR A 67 -10.14 13.62 -17.43
N VAL A 68 -11.34 13.04 -17.55
CA VAL A 68 -12.12 13.06 -18.80
C VAL A 68 -12.52 14.49 -19.16
N ALA A 69 -12.89 15.33 -18.18
CA ALA A 69 -13.16 16.75 -18.40
C ALA A 69 -11.95 17.49 -18.97
N ILE A 70 -10.75 17.23 -18.43
CA ILE A 70 -9.48 17.78 -18.89
C ILE A 70 -9.17 17.31 -20.32
N CYS A 71 -9.39 16.02 -20.63
CA CYS A 71 -9.24 15.50 -21.99
C CYS A 71 -10.14 16.28 -22.98
N PHE A 72 -11.45 16.34 -22.73
CA PHE A 72 -12.36 17.10 -23.61
C PHE A 72 -11.99 18.58 -23.71
N PHE A 73 -11.50 19.19 -22.63
CA PHE A 73 -11.03 20.58 -22.64
C PHE A 73 -9.85 20.78 -23.61
N PHE A 74 -8.81 19.95 -23.54
CA PHE A 74 -7.64 20.06 -24.41
C PHE A 74 -7.94 19.73 -25.87
N TYR A 75 -8.86 18.80 -26.12
CA TYR A 75 -9.29 18.43 -27.47
C TYR A 75 -10.36 19.36 -28.06
N ARG A 76 -10.82 20.40 -27.35
CA ARG A 76 -11.95 21.26 -27.78
C ARG A 76 -11.71 22.06 -29.06
N LYS A 77 -10.48 22.52 -29.31
CA LYS A 77 -10.13 23.47 -30.40
C LYS A 77 -9.82 22.79 -31.73
N THR A 78 -10.45 21.64 -32.02
CA THR A 78 -10.26 20.94 -33.29
C THR A 78 -11.11 21.58 -34.38
N SER A 79 -10.49 22.44 -35.20
CA SER A 79 -11.18 23.27 -36.21
C SER A 79 -11.23 22.64 -37.61
N ILE A 80 -10.57 21.50 -37.85
CA ILE A 80 -10.40 20.91 -39.18
C ILE A 80 -11.17 19.58 -39.26
N ARG A 81 -11.86 19.35 -40.38
CA ARG A 81 -12.61 18.12 -40.67
C ARG A 81 -11.68 16.91 -40.59
N ASN A 82 -12.11 15.86 -39.89
CA ASN A 82 -11.36 14.61 -39.67
C ASN A 82 -10.00 14.77 -38.95
N SER A 83 -9.81 15.87 -38.21
CA SER A 83 -8.57 16.09 -37.45
C SER A 83 -8.37 15.07 -36.35
N GLU A 84 -9.43 14.49 -35.80
CA GLU A 84 -9.40 13.50 -34.73
C GLU A 84 -8.53 12.28 -35.07
N ILE A 85 -8.53 11.84 -36.33
CA ILE A 85 -7.76 10.66 -36.77
C ILE A 85 -6.26 10.96 -36.85
N ASN A 86 -5.91 12.21 -37.20
CA ASN A 86 -4.53 12.69 -37.12
C ASN A 86 -4.05 12.77 -35.66
N LEU A 87 -4.94 13.19 -34.76
CA LEU A 87 -4.64 13.34 -33.34
C LEU A 87 -4.46 11.98 -32.63
N THR A 88 -5.15 10.93 -33.07
CA THR A 88 -5.01 9.56 -32.53
C THR A 88 -3.61 8.97 -32.71
N ILE A 89 -2.83 9.45 -33.69
CA ILE A 89 -1.47 8.96 -33.94
C ILE A 89 -0.55 9.17 -32.73
N ALA A 90 -0.66 10.30 -32.03
CA ALA A 90 0.18 10.59 -30.86
C ALA A 90 -0.06 9.60 -29.70
N PRO A 91 -1.30 9.36 -29.23
CA PRO A 91 -1.59 8.31 -28.26
C PRO A 91 -1.15 6.91 -28.70
N ILE A 92 -1.40 6.51 -29.96
CA ILE A 92 -1.00 5.19 -30.46
C ILE A 92 0.52 5.04 -30.41
N PHE A 93 1.27 6.06 -30.85
CA PHE A 93 2.72 6.04 -30.82
C PHE A 93 3.26 5.88 -29.39
N ILE A 94 2.71 6.61 -28.43
CA ILE A 94 3.10 6.50 -27.02
C ILE A 94 2.75 5.12 -26.46
N TRP A 95 1.58 4.57 -26.80
CA TRP A 95 1.21 3.21 -26.41
C TRP A 95 2.13 2.14 -27.00
N LEU A 96 2.62 2.30 -28.23
CA LEU A 96 3.59 1.38 -28.82
C LEU A 96 4.92 1.41 -28.05
N LEU A 97 5.42 2.59 -27.68
CA LEU A 97 6.61 2.72 -26.82
C LEU A 97 6.41 2.06 -25.45
N LEU A 98 5.23 2.26 -24.84
CA LEU A 98 4.89 1.58 -23.58
C LEU A 98 4.82 0.07 -23.75
N ASN A 99 4.29 -0.45 -24.85
CA ASN A 99 4.25 -1.89 -25.11
C ASN A 99 5.64 -2.50 -25.34
N ILE A 100 6.57 -1.75 -25.94
CA ILE A 100 7.99 -2.16 -26.01
C ILE A 100 8.58 -2.27 -24.59
N LEU A 101 8.31 -1.31 -23.72
CA LEU A 101 8.76 -1.38 -22.32
C LEU A 101 8.13 -2.56 -21.57
N ILE A 102 6.82 -2.79 -21.77
CA ILE A 102 6.08 -3.92 -21.20
C ILE A 102 6.70 -5.24 -21.66
N TYR A 103 7.03 -5.38 -22.95
CA TYR A 103 7.66 -6.59 -23.48
C TYR A 103 8.96 -6.94 -22.74
N TYR A 104 9.79 -5.94 -22.40
CA TYR A 104 11.06 -6.18 -21.69
C TYR A 104 10.94 -6.31 -20.17
N LYS A 105 9.88 -5.78 -19.54
CA LYS A 105 9.80 -5.66 -18.07
C LYS A 105 8.62 -6.41 -17.44
N LEU A 106 7.59 -6.73 -18.21
CA LEU A 106 6.31 -7.24 -17.73
C LEU A 106 5.75 -8.27 -18.73
N GLU A 107 6.40 -9.44 -18.82
CA GLU A 107 6.03 -10.51 -19.76
C GLU A 107 4.55 -10.92 -19.65
N GLY A 108 3.97 -10.88 -18.44
CA GLY A 108 2.57 -11.18 -18.18
C GLY A 108 1.56 -10.11 -18.63
N ALA A 109 2.00 -8.91 -19.04
CA ALA A 109 1.14 -7.80 -19.42
C ALA A 109 1.09 -7.54 -20.94
N GLY A 110 1.60 -8.46 -21.76
CA GLY A 110 1.64 -8.33 -23.22
C GLY A 110 0.27 -8.16 -23.89
N PHE A 111 -0.83 -8.58 -23.25
CA PHE A 111 -2.20 -8.38 -23.73
C PHE A 111 -2.60 -6.89 -23.84
N LEU A 112 -1.85 -5.97 -23.24
CA LEU A 112 -2.07 -4.52 -23.35
C LEU A 112 -1.81 -3.96 -24.75
N ILE A 113 -1.29 -4.76 -25.69
CA ILE A 113 -1.18 -4.39 -27.11
C ILE A 113 -2.55 -4.45 -27.82
N ILE A 114 -3.51 -5.25 -27.33
CA ILE A 114 -4.80 -5.49 -27.99
C ILE A 114 -5.61 -4.18 -28.17
N PRO A 115 -5.78 -3.32 -27.15
CA PRO A 115 -6.39 -1.99 -27.31
C PRO A 115 -5.71 -1.12 -28.38
N VAL A 116 -4.38 -1.19 -28.47
CA VAL A 116 -3.57 -0.40 -29.39
C VAL A 116 -3.81 -0.86 -30.83
N ILE A 117 -3.83 -2.18 -31.06
CA ILE A 117 -4.16 -2.77 -32.36
C ILE A 117 -5.58 -2.38 -32.77
N ALA A 118 -6.54 -2.43 -31.86
CA ALA A 118 -7.93 -2.06 -32.17
C ALA A 118 -8.06 -0.58 -32.56
N SER A 119 -7.38 0.34 -31.86
CA SER A 119 -7.31 1.76 -32.22
C SER A 119 -6.59 1.99 -33.55
N LEU A 120 -5.50 1.27 -33.81
CA LEU A 120 -4.78 1.29 -35.09
C LEU A 120 -5.69 0.83 -36.25
N LEU A 121 -6.52 -0.18 -36.03
CA LEU A 121 -7.50 -0.65 -37.02
C LEU A 121 -8.56 0.41 -37.32
N MET A 122 -9.05 1.16 -36.33
CA MET A 122 -9.97 2.29 -36.57
C MET A 122 -9.34 3.32 -37.51
N VAL A 123 -8.08 3.69 -37.24
CA VAL A 123 -7.32 4.64 -38.08
C VAL A 123 -7.08 4.04 -39.47
N GLY A 124 -6.69 2.76 -39.55
CA GLY A 124 -6.39 2.06 -40.80
C GLY A 124 -7.60 1.95 -41.72
N VAL A 125 -8.76 1.57 -41.18
CA VAL A 125 -10.01 1.48 -41.95
C VAL A 125 -10.36 2.85 -42.52
N PHE A 126 -10.30 3.91 -41.71
CA PHE A 126 -10.55 5.26 -42.23
C PHE A 126 -9.55 5.65 -43.33
N VAL A 127 -8.27 5.37 -43.17
CA VAL A 127 -7.23 5.66 -44.19
C VAL A 127 -7.51 4.92 -45.50
N ILE A 128 -8.09 3.73 -45.45
CA ILE A 128 -8.44 2.95 -46.65
C ILE A 128 -9.71 3.50 -47.30
N THR A 129 -10.79 3.68 -46.53
CA THR A 129 -12.15 3.95 -47.02
C THR A 129 -12.50 5.42 -47.16
N GLN A 130 -11.74 6.31 -46.52
CA GLN A 130 -12.06 7.75 -46.35
C GLN A 130 -13.40 8.02 -45.63
N LYS A 131 -13.97 7.01 -44.98
CA LYS A 131 -15.25 7.09 -44.28
C LYS A 131 -15.09 6.51 -42.87
N SER A 132 -15.53 7.28 -41.87
CA SER A 132 -15.62 6.79 -40.50
C SER A 132 -16.94 6.03 -40.32
N ASN A 133 -16.86 4.78 -39.85
CA ASN A 133 -18.04 3.98 -39.52
C ASN A 133 -18.18 3.92 -37.99
N TRP A 134 -19.22 4.56 -37.46
CA TRP A 134 -19.45 4.65 -36.02
C TRP A 134 -19.64 3.26 -35.38
N PHE A 135 -20.35 2.35 -36.05
CA PHE A 135 -20.63 1.02 -35.52
C PHE A 135 -19.34 0.19 -35.39
N LEU A 136 -18.49 0.23 -36.42
CA LEU A 136 -17.20 -0.43 -36.40
C LEU A 136 -16.28 0.15 -35.31
N ASN A 137 -16.22 1.48 -35.21
CA ASN A 137 -15.41 2.13 -34.18
C ASN A 137 -15.90 1.76 -32.77
N CYS A 138 -17.20 1.63 -32.54
CA CYS A 138 -17.73 1.17 -31.25
C CYS A 138 -17.30 -0.27 -30.93
N ILE A 139 -17.33 -1.19 -31.89
CA ILE A 139 -16.85 -2.57 -31.68
C ILE A 139 -15.36 -2.58 -31.37
N LEU A 140 -14.56 -1.85 -32.15
CA LEU A 140 -13.11 -1.75 -31.95
C LEU A 140 -12.74 -0.98 -30.68
N ALA A 141 -13.67 -0.26 -30.05
CA ALA A 141 -13.45 0.42 -28.78
C ALA A 141 -13.53 -0.53 -27.59
N LEU A 142 -14.29 -1.63 -27.72
CA LEU A 142 -14.55 -2.58 -26.63
C LEU A 142 -13.26 -3.11 -26.01
N PRO A 143 -12.21 -3.52 -26.76
CA PRO A 143 -10.96 -3.97 -26.14
C PRO A 143 -10.33 -2.89 -25.26
N SER A 144 -10.35 -1.62 -25.65
CA SER A 144 -9.82 -0.54 -24.82
C SER A 144 -10.60 -0.39 -23.52
N LEU A 145 -11.93 -0.48 -23.57
CA LEU A 145 -12.77 -0.35 -22.39
C LEU A 145 -12.66 -1.57 -21.47
N VAL A 146 -12.86 -2.78 -22.02
CA VAL A 146 -12.88 -4.04 -21.26
C VAL A 146 -11.53 -4.33 -20.62
N ILE A 147 -10.43 -4.03 -21.31
CA ILE A 147 -9.09 -4.32 -20.80
C ILE A 147 -8.62 -3.21 -19.87
N LEU A 148 -8.71 -1.92 -20.25
CA LEU A 148 -8.04 -0.84 -19.52
C LEU A 148 -8.87 -0.26 -18.35
N VAL A 149 -10.19 -0.19 -18.48
CA VAL A 149 -11.05 0.42 -17.43
C VAL A 149 -10.96 -0.32 -16.09
N PRO A 150 -10.91 -1.66 -16.03
CA PRO A 150 -10.67 -2.35 -14.77
C PRO A 150 -9.39 -1.89 -14.08
N PHE A 151 -8.27 -1.70 -14.80
CA PHE A 151 -7.02 -1.25 -14.20
C PHE A 151 -7.08 0.18 -13.68
N ILE A 152 -7.83 1.07 -14.35
CA ILE A 152 -8.06 2.44 -13.88
C ILE A 152 -8.67 2.44 -12.46
N ILE A 153 -9.55 1.50 -12.16
CA ILE A 153 -10.25 1.40 -10.86
C ILE A 153 -9.46 0.53 -9.87
N LEU A 154 -8.93 -0.61 -10.32
CA LEU A 154 -8.32 -1.61 -9.47
C LEU A 154 -6.94 -1.19 -8.93
N PHE A 155 -6.17 -0.36 -9.65
CA PHE A 155 -4.87 0.09 -9.14
C PHE A 155 -4.99 0.89 -7.83
N PRO A 156 -5.85 1.93 -7.73
CA PRO A 156 -6.05 2.61 -6.45
C PRO A 156 -6.68 1.74 -5.37
N ILE A 157 -7.53 0.77 -5.73
CA ILE A 157 -8.09 -0.17 -4.75
C ILE A 157 -7.00 -1.08 -4.17
N GLY A 158 -6.13 -1.64 -5.01
CA GLY A 158 -5.10 -2.59 -4.59
C GLY A 158 -3.86 -1.93 -3.95
N LEU A 159 -3.46 -0.76 -4.43
CA LEU A 159 -2.22 -0.07 -4.02
C LEU A 159 -2.45 1.17 -3.15
N GLY A 160 -3.72 1.50 -2.89
CA GLY A 160 -4.16 2.68 -2.16
C GLY A 160 -4.33 3.93 -3.03
N LEU A 161 -5.04 4.92 -2.50
CA LEU A 161 -5.41 6.15 -3.21
C LEU A 161 -4.21 7.06 -3.53
N LYS A 162 -3.04 6.79 -2.95
CA LYS A 162 -1.78 7.45 -3.32
C LYS A 162 -1.45 7.32 -4.81
N ILE A 163 -1.96 6.28 -5.47
CA ILE A 163 -1.67 5.98 -6.89
C ILE A 163 -2.74 6.54 -7.84
N LEU A 164 -3.70 7.35 -7.37
CA LEU A 164 -4.76 7.95 -8.20
C LEU A 164 -4.22 8.66 -9.46
N PHE A 165 -3.04 9.26 -9.39
CA PHE A 165 -2.40 9.88 -10.56
C PHE A 165 -2.13 8.88 -11.70
N VAL A 166 -1.80 7.62 -11.40
CA VAL A 166 -1.63 6.56 -12.41
C VAL A 166 -2.96 6.25 -13.07
N SER A 167 -4.05 6.18 -12.31
CA SER A 167 -5.40 6.00 -12.87
C SER A 167 -5.79 7.15 -13.80
N SER A 168 -5.45 8.39 -13.44
CA SER A 168 -5.64 9.55 -14.32
C SER A 168 -4.81 9.45 -15.59
N ILE A 169 -3.51 9.14 -15.50
CA ILE A 169 -2.65 8.96 -16.67
C ILE A 169 -3.20 7.84 -17.58
N LEU A 170 -3.59 6.71 -17.00
CA LEU A 170 -4.19 5.59 -17.73
C LEU A 170 -5.54 5.95 -18.36
N SER A 171 -6.32 6.81 -17.71
CA SER A 171 -7.57 7.35 -18.28
C SER A 171 -7.29 8.24 -19.49
N VAL A 172 -6.25 9.09 -19.46
CA VAL A 172 -5.84 9.90 -20.62
C VAL A 172 -5.35 9.00 -21.76
N LEU A 173 -4.55 7.98 -21.44
CA LEU A 173 -4.06 6.99 -22.41
C LEU A 173 -5.20 6.22 -23.07
N THR A 174 -6.21 5.81 -22.29
CA THR A 174 -7.42 5.15 -22.79
C THR A 174 -8.25 6.10 -23.64
N PHE A 175 -8.47 7.34 -23.18
CA PHE A 175 -9.17 8.36 -23.96
C PHE A 175 -8.49 8.62 -25.31
N GLY A 176 -7.15 8.62 -25.33
CA GLY A 176 -6.34 8.75 -26.53
C GLY A 176 -6.62 7.67 -27.58
N LEU A 177 -6.74 6.40 -27.17
CA LEU A 177 -7.09 5.29 -28.06
C LEU A 177 -8.53 5.40 -28.60
N LEU A 178 -9.40 6.07 -27.86
CA LEU A 178 -10.81 6.29 -28.18
C LEU A 178 -11.08 7.60 -28.94
N LEU A 179 -10.04 8.37 -29.30
CA LEU A 179 -10.17 9.60 -30.08
C LEU A 179 -10.91 9.44 -31.42
N PRO A 180 -10.84 8.32 -32.16
CA PRO A 180 -11.67 8.14 -33.35
C PRO A 180 -13.18 8.21 -33.08
N ILE A 181 -13.60 8.03 -31.81
CA ILE A 181 -14.98 8.18 -31.35
C ILE A 181 -15.16 9.53 -30.65
N PHE A 182 -14.46 9.77 -29.54
CA PHE A 182 -14.65 10.98 -28.73
C PHE A 182 -14.20 12.26 -29.43
N GLY A 183 -13.23 12.17 -30.34
CA GLY A 183 -12.81 13.28 -31.18
C GLY A 183 -13.87 13.71 -32.19
N SER A 184 -14.80 12.82 -32.55
CA SER A 184 -15.93 13.14 -33.44
C SER A 184 -17.09 13.87 -32.74
N PHE A 185 -17.08 13.95 -31.40
CA PHE A 185 -18.16 14.60 -30.65
C PHE A 185 -18.21 16.10 -30.96
N LEU A 186 -19.43 16.59 -31.22
CA LEU A 186 -19.74 18.00 -31.35
C LEU A 186 -19.63 18.69 -29.99
N GLN A 187 -19.24 19.97 -30.00
CA GLN A 187 -19.23 20.84 -28.80
C GLN A 187 -18.55 20.21 -27.57
N LYS A 188 -17.29 19.74 -27.74
CA LYS A 188 -16.47 19.12 -26.67
C LYS A 188 -16.36 19.94 -25.38
N SER A 189 -16.57 21.27 -25.45
CA SER A 189 -16.66 22.13 -24.27
C SER A 189 -17.83 21.76 -23.35
N ILE A 190 -18.98 21.39 -23.90
CA ILE A 190 -20.14 20.97 -23.10
C ILE A 190 -19.82 19.66 -22.39
N TRP A 191 -19.27 18.67 -23.10
CA TRP A 191 -18.83 17.41 -22.50
C TRP A 191 -17.79 17.62 -21.39
N SER A 192 -16.85 18.55 -21.59
CA SER A 192 -15.89 18.93 -20.55
C SER A 192 -16.59 19.49 -19.31
N ILE A 193 -17.55 20.41 -19.47
CA ILE A 193 -18.32 20.99 -18.36
C ILE A 193 -19.17 19.94 -17.65
N LEU A 194 -19.86 19.07 -18.39
CA LEU A 194 -20.68 18.00 -17.82
C LEU A 194 -19.82 17.05 -16.97
N CYS A 195 -18.67 16.59 -17.49
CA CYS A 195 -17.75 15.74 -16.74
C CYS A 195 -17.18 16.46 -15.51
N LEU A 196 -16.95 17.77 -15.59
CA LEU A 196 -16.51 18.57 -14.44
C LEU A 196 -17.58 18.66 -13.36
N ILE A 197 -18.85 18.86 -13.73
CA ILE A 197 -19.99 18.86 -12.79
C ILE A 197 -20.09 17.50 -12.09
N VAL A 198 -19.97 16.41 -12.85
CA VAL A 198 -19.95 15.05 -12.28
C VAL A 198 -18.78 14.87 -11.31
N ALA A 199 -17.58 15.36 -11.65
CA ALA A 199 -16.43 15.31 -10.76
C ALA A 199 -16.69 16.05 -9.43
N VAL A 200 -17.23 17.27 -9.51
CA VAL A 200 -17.62 18.07 -8.33
C VAL A 200 -18.67 17.34 -7.49
N GLY A 201 -19.65 16.71 -8.13
CA GLY A 201 -20.66 15.88 -7.45
C GLY A 201 -20.04 14.74 -6.64
N PHE A 202 -19.08 14.02 -7.22
CA PHE A 202 -18.36 12.95 -6.50
C PHE A 202 -17.47 13.47 -5.39
N PHE A 203 -16.74 14.58 -5.58
CA PHE A 203 -15.96 15.19 -4.49
C PHE A 203 -16.84 15.67 -3.34
N THR A 204 -18.01 16.22 -3.66
CA THR A 204 -19.01 16.62 -2.65
C THR A 204 -19.54 15.40 -1.91
N LYS A 205 -19.89 14.33 -2.62
CA LYS A 205 -20.32 13.07 -2.01
C LYS A 205 -19.22 12.46 -1.11
N ALA A 206 -17.96 12.52 -1.55
CA ALA A 206 -16.83 12.05 -0.76
C ALA A 206 -16.68 12.88 0.53
N HIS A 207 -16.79 14.20 0.45
CA HIS A 207 -16.77 15.10 1.61
C HIS A 207 -17.90 14.78 2.60
N LEU A 208 -19.15 14.68 2.13
CA LEU A 208 -20.29 14.36 2.99
C LEU A 208 -20.19 12.99 3.67
N ASN A 209 -19.34 12.10 3.14
CA ASN A 209 -19.08 10.77 3.67
C ASN A 209 -17.69 10.61 4.31
N SER A 210 -17.02 11.71 4.66
CA SER A 210 -15.65 11.69 5.20
C SER A 210 -15.56 11.18 6.63
N ASP A 211 -16.64 11.31 7.39
CA ASP A 211 -16.65 11.05 8.83
C ASP A 211 -16.80 9.55 9.16
N PHE A 212 -16.24 9.18 10.31
CA PHE A 212 -16.30 7.81 10.82
C PHE A 212 -17.60 7.54 11.54
N THR A 213 -18.20 6.40 11.24
CA THR A 213 -19.45 5.91 11.83
C THR A 213 -19.25 4.47 12.32
N SER A 214 -20.22 3.87 13.01
CA SER A 214 -20.10 2.48 13.46
C SER A 214 -19.90 1.47 12.31
N LYS A 215 -20.34 1.80 11.09
CA LYS A 215 -20.12 0.98 9.88
C LYS A 215 -18.80 1.32 9.16
N LYS A 216 -18.23 2.49 9.42
CA LYS A 216 -16.98 3.01 8.85
C LYS A 216 -16.09 3.46 10.00
N ALA A 217 -15.61 2.49 10.78
CA ALA A 217 -15.00 2.79 12.06
C ALA A 217 -13.58 3.35 11.90
N LYS A 218 -13.19 4.27 12.79
CA LYS A 218 -11.82 4.81 12.83
C LYS A 218 -10.87 3.75 13.38
N PRO A 219 -9.80 3.34 12.66
CA PRO A 219 -8.75 2.53 13.23
C PRO A 219 -7.92 3.36 14.23
N ASN A 220 -7.67 2.79 15.40
CA ASN A 220 -6.71 3.33 16.35
C ASN A 220 -5.94 2.22 17.08
N SER A 221 -4.81 2.56 17.67
CA SER A 221 -3.91 1.59 18.25
C SER A 221 -3.37 1.99 19.61
N LEU A 222 -3.19 0.98 20.46
CA LEU A 222 -2.66 1.13 21.79
C LEU A 222 -1.92 -0.14 22.21
N LEU A 223 -0.71 0.04 22.70
CA LEU A 223 0.10 -1.02 23.27
C LEU A 223 0.72 -0.55 24.57
N TYR A 224 0.85 -1.48 25.50
CA TYR A 224 1.69 -1.33 26.67
C TYR A 224 2.99 -2.08 26.43
N VAL A 225 4.12 -1.38 26.40
CA VAL A 225 5.44 -1.99 26.19
C VAL A 225 6.25 -1.87 27.48
N TYR A 226 6.58 -3.01 28.08
CA TYR A 226 7.38 -3.10 29.29
C TYR A 226 8.75 -3.72 29.02
N ASN A 227 9.81 -2.96 29.29
CA ASN A 227 11.18 -3.44 29.23
C ASN A 227 11.62 -3.92 30.62
N VAL A 228 11.80 -5.23 30.77
CA VAL A 228 12.13 -5.89 32.05
C VAL A 228 13.52 -5.48 32.53
N ASP A 229 14.49 -5.43 31.63
CA ASP A 229 15.89 -5.12 31.96
C ASP A 229 16.04 -3.69 32.52
N LYS A 230 15.33 -2.73 31.92
CA LYS A 230 15.34 -1.32 32.35
C LYS A 230 14.31 -0.99 33.42
N LYS A 231 13.39 -1.92 33.72
CA LYS A 231 12.22 -1.68 34.58
C LYS A 231 11.44 -0.42 34.18
N GLN A 232 11.21 -0.25 32.88
CA GLN A 232 10.50 0.91 32.33
C GLN A 232 9.36 0.44 31.44
N ALA A 233 8.21 1.12 31.55
CA ALA A 233 7.05 0.85 30.71
C ALA A 233 6.61 2.10 29.95
N ASN A 234 6.09 1.91 28.75
CA ASN A 234 5.57 2.96 27.90
C ASN A 234 4.25 2.54 27.25
N TRP A 235 3.30 3.46 27.21
CA TRP A 235 2.21 3.45 26.25
C TRP A 235 2.77 3.83 24.88
N VAL A 236 2.42 3.08 23.85
CA VAL A 236 2.80 3.39 22.46
C VAL A 236 1.61 3.20 21.52
N THR A 237 1.64 3.91 20.40
CA THR A 237 0.63 3.81 19.34
C THR A 237 1.29 3.92 17.96
N TYR A 238 0.66 3.34 16.96
CA TYR A 238 0.99 3.49 15.54
C TYR A 238 0.23 4.64 14.88
N ASP A 239 -0.70 5.29 15.60
CA ASP A 239 -1.60 6.28 15.05
C ASP A 239 -0.85 7.56 14.70
N LYS A 240 -1.09 8.12 13.51
CA LYS A 240 -0.47 9.39 13.13
C LYS A 240 -1.24 10.58 13.70
N ASN A 241 -2.54 10.41 13.95
CA ASN A 241 -3.38 11.42 14.57
C ASN A 241 -4.08 10.86 15.81
N LEU A 242 -3.74 11.41 16.98
CA LEU A 242 -4.39 11.05 18.23
C LEU A 242 -5.88 11.48 18.20
N ASP A 243 -6.75 10.51 18.39
CA ASP A 243 -8.20 10.68 18.46
C ASP A 243 -8.71 10.91 19.88
N VAL A 244 -10.03 11.05 20.03
CA VAL A 244 -10.66 11.32 21.33
C VAL A 244 -10.34 10.23 22.36
N TRP A 245 -10.17 8.96 21.94
CA TRP A 245 -9.91 7.84 22.85
C TRP A 245 -8.44 7.76 23.22
N THR A 246 -7.54 7.76 22.25
CA THR A 246 -6.08 7.74 22.46
C THR A 246 -5.57 8.99 23.19
N LYS A 247 -6.18 10.18 22.98
CA LYS A 247 -5.86 11.40 23.75
C LYS A 247 -6.08 11.26 25.24
N THR A 248 -7.00 10.39 25.70
CA THR A 248 -7.18 10.14 27.15
C THR A 248 -5.93 9.54 27.79
N ILE A 249 -5.12 8.82 27.00
CA ILE A 249 -3.89 8.16 27.46
C ILE A 249 -2.69 9.06 27.21
N PHE A 250 -2.51 9.52 25.97
CA PHE A 250 -1.31 10.25 25.57
C PHE A 250 -1.33 11.72 26.01
N GLY A 251 -2.51 12.34 26.13
CA GLY A 251 -2.66 13.77 26.42
C GLY A 251 -1.90 14.64 25.42
N GLU A 252 -1.48 15.82 25.86
CA GLU A 252 -0.71 16.77 25.04
C GLU A 252 0.82 16.55 25.12
N ASN A 253 1.29 15.85 26.17
CA ASN A 253 2.72 15.62 26.44
C ASN A 253 3.26 14.32 25.81
N SER A 254 2.80 13.95 24.61
CA SER A 254 3.30 12.77 23.91
C SER A 254 4.68 13.01 23.34
N LYS A 255 5.57 12.03 23.47
CA LYS A 255 6.92 12.06 22.88
C LYS A 255 6.95 11.20 21.61
N SER A 256 7.93 11.45 20.75
CA SER A 256 8.20 10.57 19.63
C SER A 256 8.61 9.17 20.12
N ALA A 257 8.09 8.13 19.49
CA ALA A 257 8.36 6.74 19.85
C ALA A 257 9.55 6.10 19.10
N VAL A 258 10.31 6.88 18.33
CA VAL A 258 11.38 6.38 17.43
C VAL A 258 12.37 5.46 18.15
N ASP A 259 12.77 5.80 19.38
CA ASP A 259 13.72 4.98 20.15
C ASP A 259 13.19 3.60 20.54
N LEU A 260 11.87 3.42 20.57
CA LEU A 260 11.18 2.17 20.91
C LEU A 260 10.96 1.26 19.70
N ASN A 261 11.22 1.75 18.48
CA ASN A 261 11.10 0.96 17.25
C ASN A 261 12.28 0.01 17.01
N LYS A 262 13.29 -0.01 17.89
CA LYS A 262 14.33 -1.05 17.89
C LYS A 262 13.69 -2.43 18.08
N ASN A 263 14.10 -3.40 17.26
CA ASN A 263 13.50 -4.74 17.21
C ASN A 263 11.97 -4.71 17.01
N SER A 264 11.48 -3.97 16.00
CA SER A 264 10.05 -3.84 15.77
C SER A 264 9.37 -5.20 15.51
N MET A 265 8.21 -5.38 16.12
CA MET A 265 7.35 -6.54 15.84
C MET A 265 6.85 -6.46 14.40
N TYR A 266 6.62 -7.62 13.78
CA TYR A 266 6.21 -7.65 12.36
C TYR A 266 4.87 -6.94 12.17
N SER A 267 4.81 -6.09 11.15
CA SER A 267 3.59 -5.51 10.61
C SER A 267 3.60 -5.58 9.08
N LYS A 268 2.44 -5.73 8.45
CA LYS A 268 2.33 -5.92 6.99
C LYS A 268 2.93 -4.75 6.20
N TYR A 269 2.79 -3.54 6.73
CA TYR A 269 3.20 -2.30 6.08
C TYR A 269 4.47 -1.68 6.69
N ASN A 270 5.21 -2.44 7.51
CA ASN A 270 6.37 -1.95 8.26
C ASN A 270 6.05 -0.67 9.06
N THR A 271 4.87 -0.63 9.67
CA THR A 271 4.39 0.49 10.47
C THR A 271 5.20 0.58 11.76
N GLU A 272 5.66 1.80 12.06
CA GLU A 272 6.42 2.14 13.26
C GLU A 272 5.55 2.84 14.30
N TYR A 273 5.93 2.75 15.57
CA TYR A 273 5.32 3.56 16.61
C TYR A 273 5.60 5.04 16.36
N THR A 274 4.58 5.87 16.52
CA THR A 274 4.60 7.31 16.28
C THR A 274 4.73 8.07 17.61
N PHE A 275 3.84 7.77 18.55
CA PHE A 275 3.78 8.41 19.87
C PHE A 275 4.04 7.43 20.99
N ALA A 276 4.76 7.91 22.01
CA ALA A 276 5.05 7.21 23.24
C ALA A 276 4.78 8.09 24.45
N LYS A 277 4.37 7.47 25.56
CA LYS A 277 4.23 8.11 26.87
C LYS A 277 4.64 7.12 27.95
N VAL A 278 5.38 7.58 28.96
CA VAL A 278 5.74 6.75 30.11
C VAL A 278 4.49 6.22 30.79
N ALA A 279 4.45 4.91 31.04
CA ALA A 279 3.35 4.22 31.69
C ALA A 279 3.74 3.80 33.11
N PRO A 280 2.78 3.74 34.05
CA PRO A 280 3.03 3.16 35.36
C PRO A 280 3.37 1.67 35.23
N LEU A 281 4.28 1.21 36.09
CA LEU A 281 4.65 -0.21 36.11
C LEU A 281 3.50 -1.05 36.64
N VAL A 282 3.10 -2.02 35.83
CA VAL A 282 2.15 -3.07 36.19
C VAL A 282 2.91 -4.35 36.50
N LYS A 283 2.49 -5.08 37.54
CA LYS A 283 3.11 -6.34 37.96
C LYS A 283 2.70 -7.48 37.02
N ILE A 284 3.38 -7.56 35.87
CA ILE A 284 3.16 -8.60 34.85
C ILE A 284 4.31 -9.60 34.92
N SER A 285 3.99 -10.89 35.00
CA SER A 285 4.98 -11.97 35.04
C SER A 285 5.67 -12.10 33.67
N PRO A 286 6.98 -11.82 33.53
CA PRO A 286 7.72 -12.09 32.30
C PRO A 286 7.88 -13.61 32.12
N PRO A 287 8.18 -14.11 30.91
CA PRO A 287 8.37 -15.54 30.68
C PRO A 287 9.65 -16.04 31.35
N THR A 288 9.63 -17.29 31.81
CA THR A 288 10.79 -17.96 32.41
C THR A 288 11.73 -18.43 31.31
N ILE A 289 13.01 -18.05 31.41
CA ILE A 289 14.05 -18.43 30.45
C ILE A 289 15.03 -19.36 31.15
N SER A 290 15.20 -20.58 30.64
CA SER A 290 16.07 -21.60 31.21
C SER A 290 17.10 -22.10 30.19
N PHE A 291 18.36 -22.15 30.59
CA PHE A 291 19.45 -22.68 29.76
C PHE A 291 19.67 -24.16 30.10
N LEU A 292 19.07 -25.05 29.31
CA LEU A 292 19.13 -26.49 29.50
C LEU A 292 20.47 -27.10 29.05
N LYS A 293 21.13 -26.48 28.07
CA LYS A 293 22.46 -26.88 27.60
C LYS A 293 23.26 -25.65 27.20
N ASP A 294 24.52 -25.63 27.61
CA ASP A 294 25.50 -24.65 27.20
C ASP A 294 26.89 -25.28 27.30
N THR A 295 27.37 -25.85 26.19
CA THR A 295 28.60 -26.65 26.16
C THR A 295 29.41 -26.33 24.92
N ILE A 296 30.73 -26.23 25.05
CA ILE A 296 31.64 -26.06 23.93
C ILE A 296 32.17 -27.43 23.47
N ILE A 297 32.03 -27.74 22.19
CA ILE A 297 32.57 -28.95 21.54
C ILE A 297 33.38 -28.48 20.33
N GLY A 298 34.69 -28.71 20.36
CA GLY A 298 35.61 -28.21 19.33
C GLY A 298 35.53 -26.68 19.19
N ASN A 299 35.24 -26.21 17.96
CA ASN A 299 35.14 -24.78 17.66
C ASN A 299 33.69 -24.24 17.70
N GLN A 300 32.75 -24.98 18.27
CA GLN A 300 31.33 -24.61 18.35
C GLN A 300 30.84 -24.64 19.80
N ARG A 301 30.04 -23.66 20.18
CA ARG A 301 29.27 -23.62 21.42
C ARG A 301 27.84 -24.06 21.11
N HIS A 302 27.35 -25.09 21.77
CA HIS A 302 26.01 -25.66 21.58
C HIS A 302 25.10 -25.21 22.71
N LEU A 303 23.93 -24.67 22.35
CA LEU A 303 22.93 -24.19 23.30
C LEU A 303 21.58 -24.86 23.11
N LYS A 304 20.91 -25.10 24.24
CA LYS A 304 19.48 -25.43 24.33
C LYS A 304 18.84 -24.48 25.33
N ILE A 305 17.99 -23.59 24.84
CA ILE A 305 17.30 -22.57 25.64
C ILE A 305 15.80 -22.91 25.63
N GLU A 306 15.17 -22.86 26.78
CA GLU A 306 13.74 -23.05 26.95
C GLU A 306 13.10 -21.76 27.45
N ILE A 307 11.98 -21.35 26.85
CA ILE A 307 11.24 -20.13 27.16
C ILE A 307 9.80 -20.53 27.47
N ALA A 308 9.43 -20.49 28.76
CA ALA A 308 8.14 -20.90 29.26
C ALA A 308 7.23 -19.68 29.53
N PRO A 309 5.98 -19.67 29.02
CA PRO A 309 5.03 -18.62 29.35
C PRO A 309 4.61 -18.71 30.82
N ASN A 310 4.66 -17.58 31.53
CA ASN A 310 4.15 -17.47 32.91
C ASN A 310 2.71 -16.90 32.97
N ARG A 311 2.12 -16.65 31.80
CA ARG A 311 0.75 -16.13 31.60
C ARG A 311 0.27 -16.49 30.19
N LYS A 312 -1.01 -16.29 29.90
CA LYS A 312 -1.55 -16.48 28.54
C LYS A 312 -0.94 -15.45 27.59
N VAL A 313 -0.25 -15.94 26.56
CA VAL A 313 0.46 -15.13 25.56
C VAL A 313 0.18 -15.67 24.16
N ASN A 314 0.34 -14.83 23.15
CA ASN A 314 0.00 -15.18 21.77
C ASN A 314 1.23 -15.38 20.89
N ARG A 315 2.34 -14.68 21.20
CA ARG A 315 3.48 -14.62 20.30
C ARG A 315 4.78 -14.29 21.03
N TYR A 316 5.86 -14.94 20.61
CA TYR A 316 7.23 -14.56 20.89
C TYR A 316 7.94 -14.16 19.59
N ASP A 317 8.66 -13.05 19.61
CA ASP A 317 9.64 -12.70 18.60
C ASP A 317 11.04 -12.72 19.21
N ILE A 318 11.95 -13.46 18.58
CA ILE A 318 13.35 -13.55 18.99
C ILE A 318 14.20 -12.74 18.02
N TYR A 319 15.10 -11.94 18.56
CA TYR A 319 16.01 -11.08 17.80
C TYR A 319 17.47 -11.34 18.19
N ALA A 320 18.36 -11.18 17.22
CA ALA A 320 19.81 -11.28 17.36
C ALA A 320 20.50 -10.24 16.43
N PRO A 321 21.67 -9.69 16.78
CA PRO A 321 22.48 -8.88 15.87
C PRO A 321 22.66 -9.54 14.50
N GLU A 322 22.61 -8.79 13.40
CA GLU A 322 22.71 -9.36 12.03
C GLU A 322 24.02 -10.10 11.75
N ALA A 323 25.12 -9.67 12.39
CA ALA A 323 26.42 -10.32 12.27
C ALA A 323 26.51 -11.69 12.98
N ASP A 324 25.57 -12.02 13.87
CA ASP A 324 25.58 -13.28 14.61
C ASP A 324 25.24 -14.46 13.69
N VAL A 325 26.11 -15.47 13.70
CA VAL A 325 25.95 -16.71 12.95
C VAL A 325 25.30 -17.76 13.85
N PHE A 326 24.29 -18.44 13.31
CA PHE A 326 23.60 -19.55 13.96
C PHE A 326 23.69 -20.78 13.07
N ASN A 327 24.13 -21.90 13.65
CA ASN A 327 24.27 -23.18 12.98
C ASN A 327 23.28 -24.19 13.55
N ASN A 328 22.78 -25.10 12.71
CA ASN A 328 21.91 -26.21 13.11
C ASN A 328 20.68 -25.76 13.93
N PHE A 329 20.14 -24.58 13.62
CA PHE A 329 19.06 -23.96 14.37
C PHE A 329 17.77 -24.80 14.30
N ARG A 330 17.15 -25.03 15.46
CA ARG A 330 15.85 -25.68 15.63
C ARG A 330 15.00 -24.92 16.63
N ALA A 331 13.72 -24.79 16.34
CA ALA A 331 12.71 -24.31 17.27
C ALA A 331 11.68 -25.43 17.47
N ASN A 332 11.43 -25.83 18.72
CA ASN A 332 10.56 -26.97 19.07
C ASN A 332 10.88 -28.23 18.23
N TYR A 333 12.17 -28.55 18.11
CA TYR A 333 12.71 -29.69 17.35
C TYR A 333 12.53 -29.61 15.81
N VAL A 334 11.90 -28.56 15.29
CA VAL A 334 11.69 -28.33 13.85
C VAL A 334 12.82 -27.48 13.26
N LYS A 335 13.27 -27.82 12.04
CA LYS A 335 14.23 -27.05 11.24
C LYS A 335 13.51 -26.18 10.22
N LEU A 336 14.21 -25.18 9.68
CA LEU A 336 13.71 -24.39 8.56
C LEU A 336 13.43 -25.28 7.33
N ILE A 337 12.21 -25.17 6.78
CA ILE A 337 11.78 -25.91 5.61
C ILE A 337 12.65 -25.52 4.40
N GLY A 338 13.11 -26.52 3.65
CA GLY A 338 13.93 -26.32 2.46
C GLY A 338 15.40 -25.94 2.70
N SER A 339 15.81 -25.73 3.96
CA SER A 339 17.21 -25.45 4.27
C SER A 339 18.06 -26.72 4.23
N LYS A 340 19.07 -26.73 3.36
CA LYS A 340 20.12 -27.76 3.30
C LYS A 340 21.43 -27.29 3.94
N THR A 341 21.52 -26.01 4.33
CA THR A 341 22.73 -25.40 4.87
C THR A 341 22.84 -25.63 6.38
N VAL A 342 24.08 -25.77 6.86
CA VAL A 342 24.38 -25.82 8.30
C VAL A 342 24.11 -24.46 8.94
N ALA A 343 24.50 -23.38 8.27
CA ALA A 343 24.17 -22.01 8.67
C ALA A 343 22.68 -21.75 8.46
N TYR A 344 22.05 -21.17 9.48
CA TYR A 344 20.65 -20.75 9.44
C TYR A 344 20.51 -19.49 8.57
N PRO A 345 19.80 -19.56 7.44
CA PRO A 345 19.63 -18.40 6.58
C PRO A 345 18.70 -17.40 7.27
N ARG A 346 19.15 -16.15 7.37
CA ARG A 346 18.41 -15.07 8.03
C ARG A 346 18.62 -13.76 7.29
N ASN A 347 17.56 -12.96 7.22
CA ASN A 347 17.60 -11.60 6.73
C ASN A 347 17.15 -10.65 7.85
N GLY A 348 18.04 -9.77 8.28
CA GLY A 348 17.77 -8.81 9.36
C GLY A 348 17.90 -9.39 10.77
N GLN A 349 17.53 -8.58 11.77
CA GLN A 349 17.73 -8.89 13.19
C GLN A 349 16.79 -9.96 13.76
N LYS A 350 15.67 -10.25 13.09
CA LYS A 350 14.67 -11.22 13.58
C LYS A 350 15.14 -12.65 13.32
N LEU A 351 15.25 -13.44 14.38
CA LEU A 351 15.64 -14.85 14.32
C LEU A 351 14.43 -15.75 14.06
N LEU A 352 13.33 -15.54 14.79
CA LEU A 352 12.08 -16.26 14.57
C LEU A 352 10.87 -15.52 15.16
N THR A 353 9.70 -15.86 14.63
CA THR A 353 8.41 -15.61 15.27
C THR A 353 7.80 -16.94 15.64
N TYR A 354 7.41 -17.08 16.90
CA TYR A 354 6.72 -18.25 17.43
C TYR A 354 5.31 -17.84 17.85
N ILE A 355 4.30 -18.46 17.25
CA ILE A 355 2.91 -18.29 17.63
C ILE A 355 2.61 -19.34 18.69
N VAL A 356 2.20 -18.88 19.87
CA VAL A 356 2.00 -19.74 21.02
C VAL A 356 0.63 -20.40 20.90
N ALA A 357 0.62 -21.73 20.75
CA ALA A 357 -0.58 -22.57 20.85
C ALA A 357 -0.57 -23.27 22.22
N ASP A 358 -1.71 -23.30 22.91
CA ASP A 358 -1.92 -24.02 24.18
C ASP A 358 -0.88 -23.73 25.28
N SER A 359 -0.34 -22.50 25.32
CA SER A 359 0.72 -22.08 26.26
C SER A 359 1.96 -22.98 26.24
N THR A 360 2.25 -23.60 25.09
CA THR A 360 3.40 -24.47 24.92
C THR A 360 4.72 -23.70 25.01
N THR A 361 5.73 -24.37 25.58
CA THR A 361 7.09 -23.86 25.76
C THR A 361 7.81 -23.73 24.43
N LEU A 362 8.59 -22.66 24.26
CA LEU A 362 9.50 -22.51 23.11
C LEU A 362 10.89 -23.04 23.47
N THR A 363 11.33 -24.10 22.80
CA THR A 363 12.68 -24.65 22.89
C THR A 363 13.50 -24.22 21.69
N LEU A 364 14.60 -23.50 21.90
CA LEU A 364 15.58 -23.14 20.90
C LEU A 364 16.82 -24.02 21.04
N GLN A 365 17.28 -24.63 19.94
CA GLN A 365 18.51 -25.41 19.88
C GLN A 365 19.36 -24.95 18.72
N PHE A 366 20.61 -24.61 18.96
CA PHE A 366 21.53 -24.16 17.91
C PHE A 366 22.99 -24.25 18.37
N SER A 367 23.91 -24.04 17.44
CA SER A 367 25.32 -23.83 17.74
C SER A 367 25.83 -22.52 17.16
N VAL A 368 26.83 -21.92 17.81
CA VAL A 368 27.50 -20.69 17.38
C VAL A 368 29.02 -20.89 17.44
N PRO A 369 29.84 -20.11 16.71
CA PRO A 369 31.29 -20.09 16.90
C PRO A 369 31.66 -19.88 18.38
N ARG A 370 32.69 -20.59 18.87
CA ARG A 370 33.09 -20.58 20.29
C ARG A 370 33.28 -19.17 20.89
N MET A 371 33.81 -18.25 20.09
CA MET A 371 34.12 -16.87 20.52
C MET A 371 32.95 -15.89 20.34
N GLN A 372 31.84 -16.30 19.71
CA GLN A 372 30.69 -15.42 19.48
C GLN A 372 29.95 -15.16 20.80
N LYS A 373 29.77 -13.88 21.13
CA LYS A 373 28.92 -13.46 22.25
C LYS A 373 27.46 -13.58 21.83
N ILE A 374 26.63 -14.19 22.67
CA ILE A 374 25.20 -14.39 22.40
C ILE A 374 24.43 -13.18 22.92
N ASN A 375 23.85 -12.40 22.02
CA ASN A 375 23.03 -11.24 22.37
C ASN A 375 21.62 -11.41 21.82
N LEU A 376 20.85 -12.26 22.49
CA LEU A 376 19.46 -12.52 22.12
C LEU A 376 18.51 -11.59 22.89
N SER A 377 17.49 -11.09 22.21
CA SER A 377 16.35 -10.39 22.85
C SER A 377 15.04 -11.04 22.46
N LEU A 378 14.13 -11.04 23.43
CA LEU A 378 12.78 -11.57 23.34
C LEU A 378 11.78 -10.43 23.42
N LYS A 379 10.80 -10.41 22.51
CA LYS A 379 9.54 -9.69 22.70
C LYS A 379 8.40 -10.70 22.79
N GLU A 380 7.74 -10.72 23.94
CA GLU A 380 6.49 -11.44 24.17
C GLU A 380 5.31 -10.50 23.93
N SER A 381 4.25 -10.95 23.27
CA SER A 381 3.00 -10.21 23.15
C SER A 381 1.79 -11.05 23.48
N SER A 382 0.85 -10.46 24.23
CA SER A 382 -0.50 -10.98 24.47
C SER A 382 -1.54 -9.95 24.02
N PHE A 383 -2.67 -10.40 23.46
CA PHE A 383 -3.72 -9.53 22.91
C PHE A 383 -4.88 -9.35 23.89
N ASP A 384 -4.54 -9.02 25.14
CA ASP A 384 -5.47 -8.93 26.26
C ASP A 384 -5.49 -7.54 26.90
N LEU A 385 -4.83 -6.52 26.33
CA LEU A 385 -4.62 -5.23 26.99
C LEU A 385 -5.92 -4.60 27.52
N LEU A 386 -6.97 -4.62 26.69
CA LEU A 386 -8.27 -4.02 27.04
C LEU A 386 -9.16 -4.92 27.92
N SER A 387 -8.90 -6.23 27.94
CA SER A 387 -9.63 -7.20 28.77
C SER A 387 -8.93 -7.53 30.08
N ASN A 388 -7.65 -7.13 30.24
CA ASN A 388 -6.81 -7.50 31.35
C ASN A 388 -7.11 -6.59 32.56
N SER A 389 -7.51 -7.20 33.67
CA SER A 389 -7.92 -6.52 34.91
C SER A 389 -6.82 -5.67 35.56
N LEU A 390 -5.56 -5.88 35.19
CA LEU A 390 -4.45 -5.07 35.66
C LEU A 390 -4.43 -3.66 35.03
N PHE A 391 -5.14 -3.47 33.92
CA PHE A 391 -5.23 -2.20 33.21
C PHE A 391 -6.64 -1.62 33.33
N LYS A 392 -6.70 -0.34 33.70
CA LYS A 392 -7.96 0.43 33.72
C LYS A 392 -8.00 1.34 32.50
N ILE A 393 -8.38 0.77 31.36
CA ILE A 393 -8.51 1.50 30.09
C ILE A 393 -9.99 1.52 29.71
N ALA A 394 -10.52 2.70 29.39
CA ALA A 394 -11.89 2.83 28.93
C ALA A 394 -12.07 2.09 27.59
N PRO A 395 -13.22 1.44 27.33
CA PRO A 395 -13.49 0.82 26.05
C PRO A 395 -13.52 1.87 24.94
N ARG A 396 -13.23 1.45 23.71
CA ARG A 396 -13.37 2.28 22.52
C ARG A 396 -14.82 2.71 22.31
N LYS A 397 -15.01 3.86 21.67
CA LYS A 397 -16.32 4.25 21.15
C LYS A 397 -16.77 3.28 20.05
N ALA A 398 -18.08 3.14 19.87
CA ALA A 398 -18.66 2.23 18.87
C ALA A 398 -18.27 2.53 17.41
N ASN A 399 -17.80 3.75 17.12
CA ASN A 399 -17.29 4.15 15.81
C ASN A 399 -15.76 4.01 15.65
N MET A 400 -15.11 3.25 16.53
CA MET A 400 -13.67 3.00 16.51
C MET A 400 -13.38 1.50 16.52
N ILE A 401 -12.29 1.09 15.88
CA ILE A 401 -11.80 -0.28 15.83
C ILE A 401 -10.30 -0.32 16.09
N ALA A 402 -9.80 -1.49 16.49
CA ALA A 402 -8.36 -1.73 16.53
C ALA A 402 -7.77 -1.62 15.12
N THR A 403 -6.70 -0.82 14.97
CA THR A 403 -5.90 -0.76 13.74
C THR A 403 -5.47 -2.15 13.30
N PRO A 404 -5.82 -2.58 12.07
CA PRO A 404 -5.46 -3.90 11.56
C PRO A 404 -3.99 -3.95 11.13
N PHE A 405 -3.48 -5.14 10.82
CA PHE A 405 -2.14 -5.38 10.23
C PHE A 405 -0.92 -5.02 11.09
N VAL A 406 -1.13 -4.62 12.34
CA VAL A 406 -0.10 -4.37 13.36
C VAL A 406 -0.42 -5.20 14.62
N VAL A 407 0.57 -5.40 15.49
CA VAL A 407 0.30 -5.89 16.85
C VAL A 407 -0.48 -4.79 17.56
N ASN A 408 -1.68 -5.07 18.07
CA ASN A 408 -2.52 -4.04 18.68
C ASN A 408 -3.28 -4.60 19.86
N ASP A 409 -3.78 -3.71 20.72
CA ASP A 409 -4.43 -4.06 21.99
C ASP A 409 -3.60 -5.05 22.80
N ALA A 410 -2.28 -4.80 22.80
CA ALA A 410 -1.31 -5.77 23.24
C ALA A 410 -0.50 -5.30 24.44
N VAL A 411 -0.25 -6.25 25.33
CA VAL A 411 0.77 -6.15 26.37
C VAL A 411 2.02 -6.80 25.82
N VAL A 412 3.07 -5.99 25.64
CA VAL A 412 4.36 -6.42 25.10
C VAL A 412 5.40 -6.37 26.21
N ILE A 413 6.08 -7.50 26.43
CA ILE A 413 7.22 -7.59 27.35
C ILE A 413 8.50 -7.75 26.52
N GLU A 414 9.47 -6.89 26.75
CA GLU A 414 10.80 -6.96 26.17
C GLU A 414 11.84 -7.32 27.23
N GLN A 415 12.66 -8.35 26.96
CA GLN A 415 13.79 -8.71 27.81
C GLN A 415 14.92 -9.35 27.02
N LYS A 416 16.15 -9.24 27.53
CA LYS A 416 17.30 -9.99 27.04
C LYS A 416 17.22 -11.46 27.48
N ILE A 417 17.58 -12.36 26.57
CA ILE A 417 17.80 -13.77 26.89
C ILE A 417 19.23 -13.89 27.41
N LYS A 418 19.35 -13.86 28.73
CA LYS A 418 20.62 -13.95 29.47
C LYS A 418 20.49 -14.98 30.59
N ARG A 419 21.63 -15.51 31.03
CA ARG A 419 21.72 -16.47 32.13
C ARG A 419 21.67 -15.78 33.48
#